data_AF-A0A9D6K6T8-F1
#
_entry.id   AF-A0A9D6K6T8-F1
#
_cell.length_a   1.000
_cell.length_b   1.000
_cell.length_c   1.000
_cell.angle_alpha   90.00
_cell.angle_beta   90.00
_cell.angle_gamma   90.00
#
_symmetry.space_group_name_H-M   'P 1'
#
loop_
_entity.id
_entity.type
_entity.pdbx_description
1 polymer ?
#
loop_
_entity_poly.entity_id
_entity_poly.type
_entity_poly.pdbx_seq_one_letter_code
_entity_poly.pdbx_strand_id
1 'polypeptide(L)'
;ETFRDSVALQFPVKSQEGTKKPHFFRGDSGNPVNLWIWKADMEEDGKPSIEEANAGGFSQPLKVQSPENQAVKGKGIWKDGVWRVVMKRPLKTEDKNDIQFEKGRFIPMALNVWDGSNGEHNLLMSLSTWNYVILESATPAKVYLYTFFGVAAAIIGEMWLLRRNKR
;
A
#
# COMPACT_ATOMS: atom_id res chain seq x y z
N GLU A 1 -25.82 13.48 16.48
CA GLU A 1 -24.91 12.41 16.92
C GLU A 1 -23.51 12.81 16.46
N THR A 2 -22.49 12.58 17.29
CA THR A 2 -21.10 12.83 16.90
C THR A 2 -20.45 11.50 16.61
N PHE A 3 -19.96 11.31 15.38
CA PHE A 3 -19.22 10.10 15.00
C PHE A 3 -17.72 10.32 15.18
N ARG A 4 -16.96 9.23 15.16
CA ARG A 4 -15.49 9.29 15.27
C ARG A 4 -14.87 9.63 13.93
N ASP A 5 -13.80 10.41 13.95
CA ASP A 5 -12.93 10.53 12.78
C ASP A 5 -12.14 9.24 12.57
N SER A 6 -11.90 8.89 11.32
CA SER A 6 -11.13 7.69 10.96
C SER A 6 -10.47 7.83 9.60
N VAL A 7 -9.38 7.10 9.41
CA VAL A 7 -8.76 6.90 8.10
C VAL A 7 -8.38 5.44 7.93
N ALA A 8 -8.61 4.88 6.75
CA ALA A 8 -8.14 3.55 6.41
C ALA A 8 -7.25 3.54 5.18
N LEU A 9 -6.13 2.84 5.28
CA LEU A 9 -5.34 2.42 4.14
C LEU A 9 -5.86 1.07 3.67
N GLN A 10 -6.20 0.95 2.40
CA GLN A 10 -6.70 -0.28 1.79
C GLN A 10 -5.71 -0.83 0.78
N PHE A 11 -5.40 -2.11 0.90
CA PHE A 11 -4.49 -2.85 0.02
C PHE A 11 -5.18 -4.14 -0.47
N PRO A 12 -4.85 -4.65 -1.67
CA PRO A 12 -5.26 -6.00 -2.04
C PRO A 12 -4.54 -7.03 -1.15
N VAL A 13 -5.23 -8.07 -0.68
CA VAL A 13 -4.56 -9.14 0.12
C VAL A 13 -3.49 -9.84 -0.70
N LYS A 14 -3.82 -10.19 -1.95
CA LYS A 14 -2.89 -10.80 -2.89
C LYS A 14 -2.33 -9.73 -3.80
N SER A 15 -1.00 -9.70 -3.94
CA SER A 15 -0.37 -8.91 -5.01
C SER A 15 -0.88 -9.45 -6.35
N GLN A 16 -1.73 -8.69 -7.02
CA GLN A 16 -2.32 -9.10 -8.29
C GLN A 16 -1.24 -9.06 -9.39
N GLU A 17 -1.20 -10.11 -10.21
CA GLU A 17 -0.39 -10.11 -11.43
C GLU A 17 -1.19 -9.45 -12.56
N GLY A 18 -0.55 -8.52 -13.28
CA GLY A 18 -1.18 -7.77 -14.37
C GLY A 18 -2.00 -6.56 -13.91
N THR A 19 -3.06 -6.24 -14.65
CA THR A 19 -3.83 -4.99 -14.49
C THR A 19 -5.05 -5.13 -13.58
N LYS A 20 -5.52 -6.36 -13.34
CA LYS A 20 -6.73 -6.65 -12.55
C LYS A 20 -6.52 -6.24 -11.10
N LYS A 21 -7.42 -5.40 -10.57
CA LYS A 21 -7.46 -4.98 -9.16
C LYS A 21 -8.77 -5.42 -8.55
N PRO A 22 -8.82 -5.65 -7.22
CA PRO A 22 -10.09 -5.74 -6.53
C PRO A 22 -10.95 -4.51 -6.84
N HIS A 23 -12.27 -4.67 -6.71
CA HIS A 23 -13.14 -3.51 -6.69
C HIS A 23 -12.67 -2.50 -5.62
N PHE A 24 -12.54 -1.22 -5.98
CA PHE A 24 -11.96 -0.21 -5.09
C PHE A 24 -12.78 -0.02 -3.81
N PHE A 25 -14.10 -0.28 -3.88
CA PHE A 25 -14.95 -0.30 -2.71
C PHE A 25 -14.93 -1.68 -2.05
N ARG A 26 -13.96 -1.89 -1.13
CA ARG A 26 -13.83 -3.08 -0.26
C ARG A 26 -13.63 -4.43 -0.96
N GLY A 27 -13.14 -4.43 -2.20
CA GLY A 27 -12.84 -5.64 -2.94
C GLY A 27 -14.07 -6.45 -3.36
N ASP A 28 -13.86 -7.74 -3.61
CA ASP A 28 -14.88 -8.72 -3.96
C ASP A 28 -14.50 -10.11 -3.41
N SER A 29 -15.39 -11.10 -3.53
CA SER A 29 -15.19 -12.41 -2.92
C SER A 29 -13.97 -13.17 -3.45
N GLY A 30 -13.54 -12.90 -4.68
CA GLY A 30 -12.33 -13.48 -5.27
C GLY A 30 -11.07 -12.66 -5.00
N ASN A 31 -11.24 -11.36 -4.76
CA ASN A 31 -10.16 -10.40 -4.56
C ASN A 31 -10.40 -9.61 -3.26
N PRO A 32 -10.13 -10.22 -2.10
CA PRO A 32 -10.29 -9.52 -0.84
C PRO A 32 -9.23 -8.43 -0.68
N VAL A 33 -9.54 -7.47 0.18
CA VAL A 33 -8.67 -6.38 0.59
C VAL A 33 -8.30 -6.48 2.07
N ASN A 34 -7.15 -5.95 2.42
CA ASN A 34 -6.65 -5.73 3.78
C ASN A 34 -6.76 -4.23 4.06
N LEU A 35 -7.39 -3.87 5.18
CA LEU A 35 -7.61 -2.50 5.63
C LEU A 35 -6.87 -2.27 6.94
N TRP A 36 -6.13 -1.17 7.03
CA TRP A 36 -5.55 -0.66 8.26
C TRP A 36 -6.32 0.57 8.68
N ILE A 37 -7.12 0.46 9.74
CA ILE A 37 -8.11 1.46 10.10
C ILE A 37 -7.65 2.17 11.36
N TRP A 38 -7.27 3.44 11.25
CA TRP A 38 -7.05 4.30 12.40
C TRP A 38 -8.37 4.91 12.86
N LYS A 39 -8.59 4.93 14.18
CA LYS A 39 -9.79 5.46 14.83
C LYS A 39 -9.37 6.47 15.91
N ALA A 40 -9.93 7.68 15.87
CA ALA A 40 -9.49 8.79 16.72
C ALA A 40 -9.63 8.56 18.23
N ASP A 41 -10.67 7.83 18.65
CA ASP A 41 -11.04 7.60 20.05
C ASP A 41 -10.32 6.42 20.70
N MET A 42 -9.74 5.51 19.92
CA MET A 42 -9.17 4.27 20.45
C MET A 42 -7.95 4.50 21.36
N GLU A 43 -7.10 5.49 21.06
CA GLU A 43 -5.92 5.79 21.88
C GLU A 43 -6.32 6.39 23.25
N GLU A 44 -7.38 7.21 23.29
CA GLU A 44 -7.92 7.77 24.53
C GLU A 44 -8.54 6.69 25.42
N ASP A 45 -9.14 5.67 24.80
CA ASP A 45 -9.68 4.47 25.45
C ASP A 45 -8.61 3.47 25.95
N GLY A 46 -7.31 3.76 25.74
CA GLY A 46 -6.21 2.85 26.08
C GLY A 46 -6.13 1.61 25.19
N LYS A 47 -6.77 1.64 24.01
CA LYS A 47 -6.76 0.57 23.01
C LYS A 47 -5.74 0.87 21.90
N PRO A 48 -5.30 -0.13 21.13
CA PRO A 48 -4.54 0.11 19.91
C PRO A 48 -5.30 1.07 18.98
N SER A 49 -4.64 2.13 18.54
CA SER A 49 -5.25 3.16 17.68
C SER A 49 -5.58 2.69 16.26
N ILE A 50 -5.04 1.52 15.87
CA ILE A 50 -5.22 0.88 14.58
C ILE A 50 -5.92 -0.47 14.75
N GLU A 51 -6.86 -0.74 13.86
CA GLU A 51 -7.51 -2.04 13.71
C GLU A 51 -7.27 -2.56 12.29
N GLU A 52 -6.69 -3.75 12.17
CA GLU A 52 -6.58 -4.49 10.93
C GLU A 52 -7.81 -5.35 10.68
N ALA A 53 -8.32 -5.24 9.46
CA ALA A 53 -9.48 -5.97 9.00
C ALA A 53 -9.35 -6.37 7.54
N ASN A 54 -10.20 -7.31 7.12
CA ASN A 54 -10.33 -7.72 5.75
C ASN A 54 -11.76 -7.52 5.25
N ALA A 55 -11.89 -7.27 3.95
CA ALA A 55 -13.18 -7.18 3.28
C ALA A 55 -13.15 -7.97 1.96
N GLY A 56 -14.28 -8.59 1.64
CA GLY A 56 -14.50 -9.33 0.39
C GLY A 56 -15.68 -8.78 -0.41
N GLY A 57 -15.92 -7.47 -0.31
CA GLY A 57 -17.08 -6.79 -0.89
C GLY A 57 -17.73 -5.81 0.08
N PHE A 58 -18.28 -4.72 -0.45
CA PHE A 58 -18.93 -3.68 0.37
C PHE A 58 -20.21 -4.12 1.07
N SER A 59 -20.89 -5.13 0.53
CA SER A 59 -22.11 -5.70 1.10
C SER A 59 -21.83 -6.66 2.26
N GLN A 60 -20.58 -7.07 2.45
CA GLN A 60 -20.16 -7.96 3.53
C GLN A 60 -19.63 -7.13 4.71
N PRO A 61 -19.84 -7.59 5.95
CA PRO A 61 -19.24 -6.94 7.12
C PRO A 61 -17.71 -7.03 7.05
N LEU A 62 -17.04 -6.04 7.65
CA LEU A 62 -15.60 -6.09 7.85
C LEU A 62 -15.26 -7.27 8.77
N LYS A 63 -14.28 -8.06 8.37
CA LYS A 63 -13.74 -9.15 9.19
C LYS A 63 -12.51 -8.64 9.91
N VAL A 64 -12.67 -8.19 11.15
CA VAL A 64 -11.55 -7.79 12.02
C VAL A 64 -10.64 -9.00 12.25
N GLN A 65 -9.33 -8.79 12.12
CA GLN A 65 -8.33 -9.83 12.33
C GLN A 65 -8.19 -10.15 13.83
N SER A 66 -7.76 -11.36 14.16
CA SER A 66 -7.57 -11.77 15.55
C SER A 66 -6.44 -10.96 16.22
N PRO A 67 -6.41 -10.86 17.56
CA PRO A 67 -5.41 -10.07 18.27
C PRO A 67 -3.95 -10.43 17.93
N GLU A 68 -3.68 -11.69 17.59
CA GLU A 68 -2.35 -12.19 17.23
C GLU A 68 -1.91 -11.74 15.83
N ASN A 69 -2.87 -11.41 14.97
CA ASN A 69 -2.64 -10.98 13.58
C ASN A 69 -2.65 -9.46 13.42
N GLN A 70 -2.91 -8.69 14.50
CA GLN A 70 -2.81 -7.23 14.51
C GLN A 70 -1.32 -6.81 14.53
N ALA A 71 -0.69 -6.73 13.36
CA ALA A 71 0.70 -6.37 13.14
C ALA A 71 0.94 -4.85 12.99
N VAL A 72 -0.08 -4.07 12.63
CA VAL A 72 0.02 -2.63 12.40
C VAL A 72 -0.08 -1.89 13.73
N LYS A 73 0.88 -0.99 13.94
CA LYS A 73 0.87 -0.03 15.04
C LYS A 73 0.74 1.37 14.45
N GLY A 74 0.13 2.28 15.19
CA GLY A 74 0.03 3.65 14.73
C GLY A 74 -0.24 4.64 15.82
N LYS A 75 -0.26 5.90 15.43
CA LYS A 75 -0.61 7.03 16.27
C LYS A 75 -1.21 8.13 15.42
N GLY A 76 -2.23 8.79 15.97
CA GLY A 76 -2.82 10.00 15.40
C GLY A 76 -2.61 11.19 16.33
N ILE A 77 -2.32 12.36 15.76
CA ILE A 77 -2.33 13.62 16.51
C ILE A 77 -3.20 14.65 15.80
N TRP A 78 -4.05 15.34 16.56
CA TRP A 78 -4.82 16.47 16.06
C TRP A 78 -4.07 17.76 16.39
N LYS A 79 -3.78 18.56 15.34
CA LYS A 79 -3.16 19.87 15.52
C LYS A 79 -3.50 20.80 14.36
N ASP A 80 -3.93 22.02 14.69
CA ASP A 80 -4.25 23.10 13.75
C ASP A 80 -5.31 22.70 12.71
N GLY A 81 -6.38 22.03 13.17
CA GLY A 81 -7.48 21.62 12.30
C GLY A 81 -7.19 20.40 11.42
N VAL A 82 -6.09 19.67 11.67
CA VAL A 82 -5.64 18.56 10.82
C VAL A 82 -5.18 17.37 11.65
N TRP A 83 -5.69 16.18 11.29
CA TRP A 83 -5.18 14.90 11.76
C TRP A 83 -3.88 14.53 11.05
N ARG A 84 -2.88 14.11 11.82
CA ARG A 84 -1.66 13.50 11.32
C ARG A 84 -1.57 12.09 11.87
N VAL A 85 -1.68 11.10 10.99
CA VAL A 85 -1.70 9.69 11.34
C VAL A 85 -0.48 9.00 10.76
N VAL A 86 0.23 8.25 11.60
CA VAL A 86 1.33 7.38 11.17
C VAL A 86 0.94 5.94 11.47
N MET A 87 1.03 5.08 10.46
CA MET A 87 0.87 3.64 10.57
C MET A 87 2.19 2.96 10.22
N LYS A 88 2.55 1.92 10.98
CA LYS A 88 3.79 1.17 10.84
C LYS A 88 3.50 -0.32 10.96
N ARG A 89 4.01 -1.08 10.00
CA ARG A 89 3.96 -2.55 9.97
C ARG A 89 5.28 -3.10 9.41
N PRO A 90 5.76 -4.27 9.86
CA PRO A 90 6.76 -5.02 9.12
C PRO A 90 6.37 -5.24 7.65
N LEU A 91 7.36 -5.28 6.74
CA LEU A 91 7.09 -5.50 5.31
C LEU A 91 6.42 -6.87 5.06
N LYS A 92 6.82 -7.88 5.83
CA LYS A 92 6.25 -9.22 5.79
C LYS A 92 5.58 -9.57 7.12
N THR A 93 4.47 -10.30 7.05
CA THR A 93 3.71 -10.82 8.19
C THR A 93 3.42 -12.31 7.96
N GLU A 94 3.00 -13.02 9.00
CA GLU A 94 2.66 -14.44 8.90
C GLU A 94 1.20 -14.67 8.46
N ASP A 95 0.33 -13.64 8.58
CA ASP A 95 -1.06 -13.73 8.15
C ASP A 95 -1.17 -13.67 6.62
N LYS A 96 -1.79 -14.71 6.04
CA LYS A 96 -2.09 -14.82 4.62
C LYS A 96 -3.15 -13.81 4.16
N ASN A 97 -3.86 -13.20 5.09
CA ASN A 97 -4.85 -12.16 4.83
C ASN A 97 -4.23 -10.76 4.75
N ASP A 98 -2.92 -10.62 4.95
CA ASP A 98 -2.22 -9.36 4.81
C ASP A 98 -1.57 -9.22 3.43
N ILE A 99 -1.55 -7.99 2.92
CA ILE A 99 -0.65 -7.65 1.82
C ILE A 99 0.79 -7.90 2.26
N GLN A 100 1.61 -8.52 1.41
CA GLN A 100 3.06 -8.63 1.63
C GLN A 100 3.79 -7.58 0.80
N PHE A 101 4.54 -6.68 1.45
CA PHE A 101 5.24 -5.60 0.76
C PHE A 101 6.61 -6.04 0.27
N GLU A 102 6.85 -5.84 -1.01
CA GLU A 102 8.13 -6.13 -1.67
C GLU A 102 8.69 -4.85 -2.28
N LYS A 103 9.99 -4.63 -2.09
CA LYS A 103 10.69 -3.48 -2.67
C LYS A 103 10.79 -3.64 -4.19
N GLY A 104 10.71 -2.53 -4.92
CA GLY A 104 10.75 -2.47 -6.37
C GLY A 104 9.44 -2.87 -7.06
N ARG A 105 8.35 -3.09 -6.30
CA ARG A 105 7.03 -3.41 -6.85
C ARG A 105 6.05 -2.27 -6.66
N PHE A 106 5.19 -2.09 -7.67
CA PHE A 106 4.04 -1.20 -7.58
C PHE A 106 2.94 -1.85 -6.75
N ILE A 107 2.64 -1.25 -5.61
CA ILE A 107 1.66 -1.75 -4.65
C ILE A 107 0.39 -0.90 -4.77
N PRO A 108 -0.77 -1.48 -5.14
CA PRO A 108 -2.03 -0.75 -5.14
C PRO A 108 -2.44 -0.35 -3.72
N MET A 109 -2.80 0.92 -3.54
CA MET A 109 -3.30 1.48 -2.29
C MET A 109 -4.51 2.39 -2.57
N ALA A 110 -5.55 2.28 -1.75
CA ALA A 110 -6.68 3.21 -1.73
C ALA A 110 -6.87 3.78 -0.31
N LEU A 111 -7.54 4.93 -0.22
CA LEU A 111 -7.77 5.68 1.01
C LEU A 111 -9.27 5.80 1.28
N ASN A 112 -9.64 5.54 2.53
CA ASN A 112 -10.98 5.78 3.03
C ASN A 112 -10.88 6.78 4.18
N VAL A 113 -11.68 7.83 4.17
CA VAL A 113 -11.66 8.89 5.19
C VAL A 113 -13.07 9.11 5.70
N TRP A 114 -13.21 9.20 7.02
CA TRP A 114 -14.46 9.53 7.70
C TRP A 114 -14.26 10.81 8.50
N ASP A 115 -15.01 11.85 8.14
CA ASP A 115 -15.26 13.03 8.98
C ASP A 115 -16.47 12.76 9.88
N GLY A 116 -16.18 12.38 11.13
CA GLY A 116 -17.20 12.04 12.10
C GLY A 116 -18.05 13.24 12.53
N SER A 117 -17.51 14.46 12.42
CA SER A 117 -18.24 15.70 12.68
C SER A 117 -19.25 16.00 11.57
N ASN A 118 -18.97 15.55 10.34
CA ASN A 118 -19.90 15.59 9.21
C ASN A 118 -20.87 14.38 9.18
N GLY A 119 -20.87 13.55 10.23
CA GLY A 119 -21.75 12.39 10.32
C GLY A 119 -21.28 11.18 9.50
N GLU A 120 -20.07 11.18 8.96
CA GLU A 120 -19.55 10.05 8.20
C GLU A 120 -19.25 8.87 9.12
N HIS A 121 -19.78 7.69 8.76
CA HIS A 121 -19.60 6.45 9.49
C HIS A 121 -19.88 5.25 8.58
N ASN A 122 -19.35 4.07 8.94
CA ASN A 122 -19.58 2.82 8.21
C ASN A 122 -19.22 2.92 6.72
N LEU A 123 -20.22 2.95 5.83
CA LEU A 123 -20.06 3.07 4.37
C LEU A 123 -20.21 4.51 3.87
N LEU A 124 -20.68 5.42 4.72
CA LEU A 124 -20.74 6.86 4.44
C LEU A 124 -19.36 7.44 4.74
N MET A 125 -18.56 7.65 3.68
CA MET A 125 -17.16 8.06 3.77
C MET A 125 -16.71 8.68 2.45
N SER A 126 -15.58 9.39 2.48
CA SER A 126 -14.83 9.74 1.28
C SER A 126 -13.87 8.60 0.89
N LEU A 127 -13.83 8.24 -0.39
CA LEU A 127 -13.06 7.11 -0.92
C LEU A 127 -12.22 7.54 -2.12
N SER A 128 -10.95 7.14 -2.15
CA SER A 128 -10.10 7.30 -3.34
C SER A 128 -10.23 6.13 -4.31
N THR A 129 -9.78 6.34 -5.55
CA THR A 129 -9.45 5.23 -6.45
C THR A 129 -8.15 4.54 -6.02
N TRP A 130 -7.79 3.45 -6.72
CA TRP A 130 -6.49 2.81 -6.55
C TRP A 130 -5.36 3.71 -7.07
N ASN A 131 -4.41 4.02 -6.19
CA ASN A 131 -3.12 4.62 -6.50
C ASN A 131 -2.01 3.58 -6.35
N TYR A 132 -0.83 3.86 -6.90
CA TYR A 132 0.34 3.01 -6.71
C TYR A 132 1.32 3.67 -5.75
N VAL A 133 1.76 2.90 -4.75
CA VAL A 133 2.92 3.23 -3.93
C VAL A 133 4.06 2.28 -4.27
N ILE A 134 5.28 2.77 -4.23
CA ILE A 134 6.48 1.97 -4.50
C ILE A 134 7.45 2.12 -3.33
N LEU A 135 7.97 0.98 -2.87
CA LEU A 135 9.10 0.95 -1.96
C LEU A 135 10.35 0.80 -2.79
N GLU A 136 11.21 1.81 -2.80
CA GLU A 136 12.41 1.79 -3.65
C GLU A 136 13.34 0.63 -3.27
N SER A 137 13.93 0.01 -4.29
CA SER A 137 15.01 -0.97 -4.16
C SER A 137 16.28 -0.41 -4.80
N ALA A 138 17.43 -0.75 -4.23
CA ALA A 138 18.71 -0.38 -4.82
C ALA A 138 18.85 -1.04 -6.21
N THR A 139 19.34 -0.28 -7.19
CA THR A 139 19.60 -0.80 -8.54
C THR A 139 20.60 -1.97 -8.46
N PRO A 140 20.25 -3.17 -8.97
CA PRO A 140 21.16 -4.31 -8.90
C PRO A 140 22.48 -4.03 -9.63
N ALA A 141 23.61 -4.48 -9.05
CA ALA A 141 24.95 -4.31 -9.63
C ALA A 141 25.07 -4.82 -11.08
N LYS A 142 24.29 -5.85 -11.43
CA LYS A 142 24.23 -6.41 -12.79
C LYS A 142 23.78 -5.38 -13.83
N VAL A 143 22.92 -4.43 -13.48
CA VAL A 143 22.48 -3.36 -14.40
C VAL A 143 23.69 -2.53 -14.83
N TYR A 144 24.49 -2.06 -13.87
CA TYR A 144 25.73 -1.32 -14.14
C TYR A 144 26.72 -2.14 -14.97
N LEU A 145 26.86 -3.44 -14.66
CA LEU A 145 27.73 -4.34 -15.41
C LEU A 145 27.31 -4.48 -16.87
N TYR A 146 26.02 -4.68 -17.14
CA TYR A 146 25.50 -4.76 -18.51
C TYR A 146 25.60 -3.44 -19.25
N THR A 147 25.35 -2.31 -18.59
CA THR A 147 25.56 -0.98 -19.18
C THR A 147 27.02 -0.79 -19.57
N PHE A 148 27.96 -1.15 -18.70
CA PHE A 148 29.39 -1.07 -18.99
C PHE A 148 29.77 -1.91 -20.21
N PHE A 149 29.39 -3.18 -20.26
CA PHE A 149 29.70 -4.05 -21.39
C PHE A 149 29.01 -3.61 -22.69
N GLY A 150 27.78 -3.11 -22.61
CA GLY A 150 27.05 -2.58 -23.76
C GLY A 150 27.76 -1.36 -24.36
N VAL A 151 28.18 -0.42 -23.52
CA VAL A 151 28.96 0.76 -23.95
C VAL A 151 30.31 0.35 -24.53
N ALA A 152 31.03 -0.57 -23.87
CA ALA A 152 32.31 -1.07 -24.37
C ALA A 152 32.17 -1.76 -25.75
N ALA A 153 31.12 -2.57 -25.94
CA ALA A 153 30.86 -3.24 -27.21
C ALA A 153 30.54 -2.23 -28.33
N ALA A 154 29.77 -1.17 -28.04
CA ALA A 154 29.49 -0.11 -28.99
C ALA A 154 30.78 0.62 -29.43
N ILE A 155 31.63 0.99 -28.47
CA ILE A 155 32.93 1.64 -28.73
C ILE A 155 33.84 0.73 -29.58
N ILE A 156 33.91 -0.56 -29.24
CA ILE A 156 34.70 -1.54 -30.01
C ILE A 156 34.16 -1.67 -31.43
N GLY A 157 32.83 -1.72 -31.60
CA GLY A 157 32.17 -1.77 -32.89
C GLY A 157 32.46 -0.55 -33.77
N GLU A 158 32.36 0.65 -33.21
CA GLU A 158 32.71 1.90 -33.90
C GLU A 158 34.18 1.93 -34.32
N MET A 159 35.11 1.57 -33.42
CA MET A 159 36.54 1.48 -33.75
C MET A 159 36.82 0.48 -34.87
N TRP A 160 36.11 -0.66 -34.89
CA TRP A 160 36.24 -1.65 -35.95
C TRP A 160 35.76 -1.13 -37.31
N LEU A 161 34.59 -0.47 -37.35
CA LEU A 161 34.06 0.15 -38.58
C LEU A 161 35.02 1.22 -39.14
N LEU A 162 35.55 2.09 -38.27
CA LEU A 162 36.51 3.11 -38.67
C LEU A 162 37.81 2.53 -39.23
N ARG A 163 38.29 1.40 -38.69
CA ARG A 163 39.48 0.69 -39.21
C ARG A 163 39.21 0.01 -40.55
N ARG A 164 38.01 -0.52 -40.74
CA ARG A 164 37.61 -1.19 -41.98
C ARG A 164 37.49 -0.21 -43.15
N ASN A 165 36.93 0.98 -42.94
CA ASN A 165 36.78 2.00 -43.98
C ASN A 165 38.08 2.74 -44.36
N LYS A 166 39.14 2.59 -43.58
CA LYS A 166 40.47 3.17 -43.86
C LYS A 166 41.39 2.23 -44.66
N ARG A 167 40.97 1.00 -44.92
CA ARG A 167 41.66 0.04 -45.82
C ARG A 167 40.90 -0.03 -47.14
#